data_AF-A0A7J5YNX1-F1
#
_entry.id   AF-A0A7J5YNX1-F1
#
_cell.length_a   1.000
_cell.length_b   1.000
_cell.length_c   1.000
_cell.angle_alpha   90.00
_cell.angle_beta   90.00
_cell.angle_gamma   90.00
#
_symmetry.space_group_name_H-M   'P 1'
#
loop_
_entity.id
_entity.type
_entity.pdbx_description
1 polymer ?
#
loop_
_entity_poly.entity_id
_entity_poly.type
_entity_poly.pdbx_seq_one_letter_code
_entity_poly.pdbx_strand_id
1 'polypeptide(L)'
;MLKEAPGPINFTVFLTMFGEKLKGADAEETILNAFKVFDPEGKGTLKKDYLSQMLTTQADRFSPEELGEMFSAFPPDVAGNLDYKNLVHIITHGGERPGINDPLI
;
A
#
# COMPACT_ATOMS: atom_id res chain seq x y z
N MET A 1 -1.39 -5.93 15.82
CA MET A 1 -0.43 -5.16 16.65
C MET A 1 -0.58 -5.52 18.13
N LEU A 2 -1.34 -4.79 18.94
CA LEU A 2 -1.39 -5.04 20.40
C LEU A 2 -2.04 -6.39 20.78
N LYS A 3 -2.96 -6.89 19.94
CA LYS A 3 -3.63 -8.18 20.12
C LYS A 3 -2.77 -9.39 19.77
N GLU A 4 -1.65 -9.18 19.07
CA GLU A 4 -0.71 -10.24 18.68
C GLU A 4 0.43 -10.41 19.69
N ALA A 5 0.46 -9.59 20.75
CA ALA A 5 1.51 -9.65 21.74
C ALA A 5 1.42 -10.93 22.59
N PRO A 6 2.52 -11.67 22.79
CA PRO A 6 2.53 -12.90 23.58
C PRO A 6 2.40 -12.63 25.10
N GLY A 7 2.34 -11.37 25.52
CA GLY A 7 2.27 -10.96 26.92
C GLY A 7 2.22 -9.44 27.08
N PRO A 8 2.43 -8.93 28.31
CA PRO A 8 2.41 -7.51 28.60
C PRO A 8 3.39 -6.72 27.71
N ILE A 9 2.91 -5.63 27.11
CA ILE A 9 3.70 -4.82 26.18
C ILE A 9 4.43 -3.74 26.96
N ASN A 10 5.76 -3.85 27.04
CA ASN A 10 6.63 -2.76 27.46
C ASN A 10 7.16 -2.01 26.22
N PHE A 11 7.82 -0.88 26.44
CA PHE A 11 8.30 -0.01 25.36
C PHE A 11 9.26 -0.74 24.40
N THR A 12 10.11 -1.63 24.90
CA THR A 12 11.03 -2.43 24.08
C THR A 12 10.29 -3.43 23.20
N VAL A 13 9.29 -4.14 23.75
CA VAL A 13 8.44 -5.06 22.99
C VAL A 13 7.67 -4.31 21.90
N PHE A 14 7.15 -3.12 22.22
CA PHE A 14 6.48 -2.25 21.25
C PHE A 14 7.40 -1.87 20.08
N LEU A 15 8.60 -1.36 20.36
CA LEU A 15 9.57 -1.00 19.31
C LEU A 15 9.99 -2.19 18.45
N THR A 16 10.15 -3.36 19.08
CA THR A 16 10.51 -4.59 18.36
C THR A 16 9.40 -5.02 17.41
N MET A 17 8.14 -5.05 17.87
CA MET A 17 7.00 -5.40 17.02
C MET A 17 6.81 -4.42 15.85
N PHE A 18 7.01 -3.12 16.09
CA PHE A 18 6.96 -2.12 15.02
C PHE A 18 8.12 -2.30 14.03
N GLY A 19 9.34 -2.51 14.52
CA GLY A 19 10.51 -2.74 13.69
C GLY A 19 10.38 -4.00 12.82
N GLU A 20 9.81 -5.08 13.35
CA GLU A 20 9.53 -6.30 12.59
C GLU A 20 8.50 -6.08 11.48
N LYS A 21 7.48 -5.24 11.70
CA LYS A 21 6.46 -4.97 10.66
C LYS A 21 6.99 -4.10 9.53
N LEU A 22 7.94 -3.20 9.82
CA LEU A 22 8.60 -2.37 8.81
C LEU A 22 9.70 -3.12 8.06
N LYS A 23 10.12 -4.29 8.57
CA LYS A 23 11.16 -5.09 7.95
C LYS A 23 10.65 -5.71 6.65
N GLY A 24 11.39 -5.46 5.55
CA GLY A 24 11.09 -6.01 4.23
C GLY A 24 10.29 -5.08 3.32
N ALA A 25 9.92 -3.88 3.77
CA ALA A 25 9.39 -2.86 2.88
C ALA A 25 10.54 -2.12 2.18
N ASP A 26 10.45 -2.00 0.86
CA ASP A 26 11.36 -1.17 0.08
C ASP A 26 11.09 0.32 0.33
N ALA A 27 12.11 1.15 0.08
CA ALA A 27 11.94 2.60 0.13
C ALA A 27 10.90 3.07 -0.90
N GLU A 28 10.14 4.11 -0.58
CA GLU A 28 9.09 4.67 -1.45
C GLU A 28 9.55 4.90 -2.88
N GLU A 29 10.73 5.48 -3.06
CA GLU A 29 11.34 5.73 -4.37
C GLU A 29 11.52 4.44 -5.19
N THR A 30 11.89 3.34 -4.54
CA THR A 30 12.10 2.05 -5.20
C THR A 30 10.78 1.49 -5.71
N ILE A 31 9.73 1.53 -4.87
CA ILE A 31 8.39 1.07 -5.24
C ILE A 31 7.82 1.95 -6.36
N LEU A 32 7.99 3.27 -6.25
CA LEU A 32 7.53 4.23 -7.26
C LEU A 32 8.22 3.99 -8.61
N ASN A 33 9.51 3.71 -8.61
CA ASN A 33 10.26 3.38 -9.81
C ASN A 33 9.83 2.05 -10.44
N ALA A 34 9.40 1.07 -9.65
CA ALA A 34 8.81 -0.16 -10.18
C ALA A 34 7.50 0.12 -10.94
N PHE A 35 6.62 0.99 -10.41
CA PHE A 35 5.39 1.37 -11.12
C PHE A 35 5.66 2.17 -12.40
N LYS A 36 6.69 3.01 -12.44
CA LYS A 36 7.08 3.76 -13.65
C LYS A 36 7.40 2.88 -14.85
N VAL A 37 7.82 1.62 -14.66
CA VAL A 37 8.06 0.67 -15.76
C VAL A 37 6.77 0.42 -16.56
N PHE A 38 5.61 0.55 -15.93
CA PHE A 38 4.29 0.37 -16.54
C PHE A 38 3.70 1.67 -17.10
N ASP A 39 4.33 2.82 -16.84
CA ASP A 39 3.88 4.17 -17.23
C ASP A 39 5.00 4.91 -17.98
N PRO A 40 5.36 4.47 -19.20
CA PRO A 40 6.44 5.08 -19.97
C PRO A 40 6.17 6.54 -20.35
N GLU A 41 4.91 6.97 -20.34
CA GLU A 41 4.50 8.34 -20.62
C GLU A 41 4.55 9.25 -19.38
N GLY A 42 4.81 8.69 -18.19
CA GLY A 42 4.96 9.44 -16.95
C GLY A 42 3.69 10.12 -16.46
N LYS A 43 2.52 9.57 -16.79
CA LYS A 43 1.20 10.10 -16.41
C LYS A 43 0.99 10.15 -14.89
N GLY A 44 1.65 9.28 -14.14
CA GLY A 44 1.39 9.09 -12.71
C GLY A 44 0.14 8.27 -12.41
N THR A 45 -0.52 7.72 -13.44
CA THR A 45 -1.71 6.88 -13.30
C THR A 45 -1.65 5.66 -14.21
N LEU A 46 -2.30 4.58 -13.82
CA LEU A 46 -2.37 3.33 -14.59
C LEU A 46 -3.82 2.88 -14.74
N LYS A 47 -4.17 2.31 -15.90
CA LYS A 47 -5.50 1.72 -16.08
C LYS A 47 -5.68 0.50 -15.17
N LYS A 48 -6.80 0.46 -14.45
CA LYS A 48 -7.19 -0.66 -13.58
C LYS A 48 -7.04 -2.00 -14.30
N ASP A 49 -7.58 -2.12 -15.51
CA ASP A 49 -7.60 -3.38 -16.26
C ASP A 49 -6.18 -3.82 -16.65
N TYR A 50 -5.32 -2.87 -17.03
CA TYR A 50 -3.92 -3.15 -17.35
C TYR A 50 -3.15 -3.62 -16.13
N LEU A 51 -3.29 -2.92 -15.00
CA LEU A 51 -2.65 -3.31 -13.74
C LEU A 51 -3.16 -4.68 -13.25
N SER A 52 -4.47 -4.92 -13.36
CA SER A 52 -5.10 -6.21 -13.03
C SER A 52 -4.49 -7.35 -13.85
N GLN A 53 -4.30 -7.14 -15.14
CA GLN A 53 -3.67 -8.12 -16.01
C GLN A 53 -2.23 -8.40 -15.58
N MET A 54 -1.44 -7.36 -15.30
CA MET A 54 -0.04 -7.54 -14.90
C MET A 54 0.08 -8.31 -13.57
N LEU A 55 -0.70 -7.92 -12.56
CA LEU A 55 -0.68 -8.52 -11.22
C LEU A 55 -1.20 -9.96 -11.18
N THR A 56 -2.01 -10.38 -12.15
CA THR A 56 -2.58 -11.75 -12.20
C THR A 56 -1.85 -12.68 -13.17
N THR A 57 -0.96 -12.16 -14.02
CA THR A 57 -0.28 -12.97 -15.05
C THR A 57 1.23 -13.10 -14.83
N GLN A 58 1.87 -12.10 -14.23
CA GLN A 58 3.31 -12.03 -14.05
C GLN A 58 3.73 -12.25 -12.60
N ALA A 59 4.95 -12.77 -12.40
CA ALA A 59 5.57 -13.01 -11.10
C ALA A 59 4.67 -13.78 -10.11
N ASP A 60 4.69 -13.39 -8.84
CA ASP A 60 3.76 -13.89 -7.82
C ASP A 60 2.39 -13.26 -8.07
N ARG A 61 1.46 -14.11 -8.51
CA ARG A 61 0.17 -13.69 -9.02
C ARG A 61 -0.79 -13.44 -7.88
N PHE A 62 -1.43 -12.29 -7.93
CA PHE A 62 -2.54 -11.97 -7.06
C PHE A 62 -3.72 -12.88 -7.37
N SER A 63 -4.41 -13.32 -6.33
CA SER A 63 -5.72 -13.93 -6.46
C SER A 63 -6.77 -12.85 -6.82
N PRO A 64 -7.91 -13.25 -7.40
CA PRO A 64 -9.02 -12.32 -7.65
C PRO A 64 -9.49 -11.59 -6.38
N GLU A 65 -9.44 -12.28 -5.23
CA GLU A 65 -9.79 -11.73 -3.93
C GLU A 65 -8.79 -10.66 -3.48
N GLU A 66 -7.48 -10.95 -3.55
CA GLU A 66 -6.42 -9.99 -3.19
C GLU A 66 -6.47 -8.73 -4.06
N LEU A 67 -6.72 -8.90 -5.36
CA LEU A 67 -6.87 -7.79 -6.30
C LEU A 67 -8.15 -6.97 -5.99
N GLY A 68 -9.22 -7.65 -5.59
CA GLY A 68 -10.46 -7.01 -5.14
C GLY A 68 -10.25 -6.17 -3.87
N GLU A 69 -9.53 -6.71 -2.89
CA GLU A 69 -9.18 -6.01 -1.65
C GLU A 69 -8.31 -4.77 -1.94
N MET A 70 -7.32 -4.90 -2.83
CA MET A 70 -6.48 -3.77 -3.26
C MET A 70 -7.32 -2.62 -3.83
N PHE A 71 -8.22 -2.89 -4.77
CA PHE A 71 -9.07 -1.85 -5.37
C PHE A 71 -10.18 -1.36 -4.43
N SER A 72 -10.58 -2.16 -3.44
CA SER A 72 -11.50 -1.69 -2.39
C SER A 72 -10.82 -0.69 -1.45
N ALA A 73 -9.54 -0.91 -1.14
CA ALA A 73 -8.75 0.01 -0.32
C ALA A 73 -8.33 1.26 -1.11
N PHE A 74 -8.04 1.09 -2.40
CA PHE A 74 -7.57 2.14 -3.30
C PHE A 74 -8.41 2.16 -4.59
N PRO A 75 -9.60 2.78 -4.55
CA PRO A 75 -10.49 2.80 -5.70
C PRO A 75 -9.90 3.61 -6.85
N PRO A 76 -9.96 3.10 -8.09
CA PRO A 76 -9.67 3.90 -9.28
C PRO A 76 -10.64 5.08 -9.43
N ASP A 77 -10.23 6.09 -10.20
CA ASP A 77 -11.08 7.21 -10.57
C ASP A 77 -12.26 6.78 -11.47
N VAL A 78 -13.14 7.74 -11.78
CA VAL A 78 -14.32 7.53 -12.65
C VAL A 78 -13.97 7.07 -14.07
N ALA A 79 -12.73 7.29 -14.52
CA ALA A 79 -12.22 6.85 -15.81
C ALA A 79 -11.44 5.52 -15.73
N GLY A 80 -11.44 4.88 -14.55
CA GLY A 80 -10.76 3.61 -14.29
C GLY A 80 -9.24 3.73 -14.18
N ASN A 81 -8.70 4.91 -13.85
CA ASN A 81 -7.28 5.09 -13.60
C ASN A 81 -6.97 5.02 -12.09
N LEU A 82 -5.89 4.32 -11.75
CA LEU A 82 -5.34 4.27 -10.41
C LEU A 82 -4.17 5.25 -10.31
N ASP A 83 -4.20 6.14 -9.32
CA ASP A 83 -3.05 6.96 -8.94
C ASP A 83 -2.06 6.13 -8.12
N TYR A 84 -1.04 5.60 -8.81
CA TYR A 84 -0.03 4.77 -8.16
C TYR A 84 0.92 5.58 -7.29
N LYS A 85 1.07 6.89 -7.52
CA LYS A 85 1.93 7.73 -6.66
C LYS A 85 1.29 7.86 -5.29
N ASN A 86 -0.01 8.14 -5.25
CA ASN A 86 -0.77 8.20 -4.01
C ASN A 86 -0.83 6.82 -3.31
N LEU A 87 -1.02 5.74 -4.06
CA LEU A 87 -0.95 4.38 -3.52
C LEU A 87 0.40 4.13 -2.82
N VAL A 88 1.50 4.40 -3.51
CA VAL A 88 2.87 4.19 -3.00
C VAL A 88 3.13 5.05 -1.76
N HIS A 89 2.67 6.30 -1.75
CA HIS A 89 2.78 7.16 -0.59
C HIS A 89 2.03 6.58 0.62
N ILE A 90 0.79 6.13 0.43
CA ILE A 90 -0.04 5.60 1.51
C ILE A 90 0.51 4.29 2.07
N ILE A 91 1.02 3.38 1.24
CA ILE A 91 1.56 2.10 1.75
C ILE A 91 2.90 2.27 2.47
N THR A 92 3.63 3.36 2.24
CA THR A 92 4.93 3.63 2.88
C THR A 92 4.84 4.53 4.10
N HIS A 93 3.93 5.51 4.10
CA HIS A 93 3.77 6.50 5.16
C HIS A 93 2.51 6.27 6.03
N GLY A 94 1.63 5.37 5.59
CA GLY A 94 0.29 5.24 6.14
C GLY A 94 -0.67 6.26 5.52
N GLY A 95 -1.96 5.94 5.50
CA GLY A 95 -2.98 6.88 5.00
C GLY A 95 -3.35 7.89 6.08
N GLU A 96 -3.28 9.18 5.77
CA GLU A 96 -4.06 10.16 6.51
C GLU A 96 -5.53 9.89 6.19
N ARG A 97 -6.29 9.38 7.17
CA ARG A 97 -7.75 9.52 7.10
C ARG A 97 -8.03 11.01 7.29
N PRO A 98 -8.60 11.73 6.30
CA PRO A 98 -9.09 13.06 6.56
C PRO A 98 -10.27 12.93 7.54
N GLY A 99 -10.01 13.13 8.83
CA GLY A 99 -11.05 13.07 9.87
C GLY A 99 -10.66 12.62 11.27
N ILE A 100 -9.42 12.23 11.56
CA ILE A 100 -8.99 11.98 12.96
C ILE A 100 -7.74 12.79 13.30
N ASN A 101 -7.84 14.10 13.10
CA ASN A 101 -7.22 15.05 14.01
C ASN A 101 -8.31 15.46 14.99
N ASP A 102 -8.60 14.60 15.98
CA ASP A 102 -9.23 15.07 17.21
C ASP A 102 -8.08 15.38 18.18
N PRO A 103 -7.79 16.67 18.47
CA PRO A 103 -6.76 17.04 19.42
C PRO A 103 -7.20 16.84 20.88
N LEU A 104 -8.28 16.12 21.18
CA LEU A 104 -8.81 15.96 22.54
C LEU A 104 -9.24 14.53 22.94
N ILE A 105 -8.39 13.53 22.72
CA ILE A 105 -8.28 12.36 23.62
C ILE A 105 -6.80 12.14 23.98
#